data_AF-A0A3C0CVI8-F1
#
_entry.id   AF-A0A3C0CVI8-F1
#
_cell.length_a   1.000
_cell.length_b   1.000
_cell.length_c   1.000
_cell.angle_alpha   90.00
_cell.angle_beta   90.00
_cell.angle_gamma   90.00
#
_symmetry.space_group_name_H-M   'P 1'
#
loop_
_entity.id
_entity.type
_entity.pdbx_description
1 polymer ?
#
loop_
_entity_poly.entity_id
_entity_poly.type
_entity_poly.pdbx_seq_one_letter_code
_entity_poly.pdbx_strand_id
1 'polypeptide(L)' 'IDIVFVNRDGRIVGIEGELPPFSFSGYHRKAYFAVELPAGAARRAGLEVGGMLLFKDGK' A
#
# COMPACT_ATOMS: atom_id res chain seq x y z
N ILE A 1 -2.90 3.70 -10.38
CA ILE A 1 -2.92 4.08 -8.94
C ILE A 1 -1.69 3.49 -8.27
N ASP A 2 -1.36 3.92 -7.05
CA ASP A 2 -0.43 3.13 -6.23
C ASP A 2 -1.27 2.28 -5.27
N ILE A 3 -0.82 1.06 -4.99
CA ILE A 3 -1.42 0.17 -4.01
C ILE A 3 -0.37 -0.21 -2.97
N VAL A 4 -0.67 0.06 -1.70
CA VAL A 4 0.17 -0.32 -0.56
C VAL A 4 -0.51 -1.45 0.18
N PHE A 5 0.11 -2.63 0.20
CA PHE A 5 -0.39 -3.81 0.86
C PHE A 5 0.13 -3.89 2.29
N VAL A 6 -0.76 -4.12 3.25
CA VAL A 6 -0.46 -4.00 4.67
C VAL A 6 -0.97 -5.23 5.42
N ASN A 7 -0.17 -5.77 6.34
CA ASN A 7 -0.58 -6.89 7.18
C ASN A 7 -1.46 -6.46 8.37
N ARG A 8 -1.89 -7.42 9.21
CA ARG A 8 -2.72 -7.17 10.39
C ARG A 8 -2.06 -6.27 11.45
N ASP A 9 -0.74 -6.19 11.46
CA ASP A 9 0.04 -5.38 12.41
C ASP A 9 0.31 -3.96 11.89
N GLY A 10 -0.23 -3.59 10.72
CA GLY A 10 0.03 -2.31 10.09
C GLY A 10 1.35 -2.24 9.31
N ARG A 11 2.07 -3.35 9.15
CA ARG A 11 3.34 -3.41 8.40
C ARG A 11 3.10 -3.50 6.90
N ILE A 12 3.78 -2.67 6.13
CA ILE A 12 3.77 -2.71 4.67
C ILE A 12 4.48 -3.99 4.21
N VAL A 13 3.78 -4.82 3.45
CA VAL A 13 4.29 -6.10 2.92
C VAL A 13 4.43 -6.11 1.40
N GLY A 14 3.98 -5.05 0.73
CA GLY A 14 4.10 -4.87 -0.70
C GLY A 14 3.71 -3.45 -1.10
N ILE A 15 4.34 -2.94 -2.16
CA ILE A 15 3.97 -1.68 -2.79
C ILE A 15 3.99 -1.94 -4.29
N GLU A 16 2.90 -1.62 -4.97
CA GLU A 16 2.85 -1.59 -6.42
C GLU A 16 2.52 -0.16 -6.86
N GLY A 17 3.51 0.49 -7.47
CA GLY A 17 3.40 1.88 -7.91
C GLY A 17 2.93 2.01 -9.35
N GLU A 18 2.21 3.09 -9.63
CA GLU A 18 1.80 3.52 -10.98
C GLU A 18 1.07 2.43 -11.78
N LEU A 19 0.25 1.62 -11.10
CA LEU A 19 -0.55 0.55 -11.68
C LEU A 19 -1.46 1.09 -12.81
N PRO A 20 -1.38 0.54 -14.03
CA PRO A 20 -2.20 0.97 -15.15
C PRO A 20 -3.70 0.73 -14.92
N PRO A 21 -4.59 1.55 -15.50
CA PRO A 21 -6.02 1.24 -15.54
C PRO A 21 -6.30 -0.14 -16.14
N PHE A 22 -7.33 -0.82 -15.63
CA PHE A 22 -7.78 -2.13 -16.10
C PHE A 22 -6.75 -3.26 -15.97
N SER A 23 -5.78 -3.11 -15.07
CA SER A 23 -4.80 -4.15 -14.76
C SER A 23 -4.98 -4.67 -13.34
N PHE A 24 -4.49 -5.90 -13.11
CA PHE A 24 -4.48 -6.53 -11.79
C PHE A 24 -3.16 -6.25 -11.09
N SER A 25 -3.22 -6.08 -9.78
CA SER A 25 -2.04 -6.11 -8.94
C SER A 25 -1.55 -7.54 -8.69
N GLY A 26 -0.30 -7.66 -8.23
CA GLY A 26 0.26 -8.89 -7.73
C GLY A 26 -0.44 -9.39 -6.46
N TYR A 27 -0.38 -10.71 -6.25
CA TYR A 27 -0.94 -11.34 -5.05
C TYR A 27 0.05 -11.28 -3.88
N HIS A 28 -0.32 -10.60 -2.80
CA HIS A 28 0.48 -10.51 -1.57
C HIS A 28 -0.10 -11.36 -0.45
N ARG A 29 0.40 -12.59 -0.28
CA ARG A 29 -0.10 -13.58 0.71
C ARG A 29 -0.21 -13.07 2.16
N LYS A 30 0.65 -12.11 2.55
CA LYS A 30 0.69 -11.55 3.91
C LYS A 30 -0.16 -10.28 4.07
N ALA A 31 -0.78 -9.80 2.99
CA ALA A 31 -1.63 -8.63 3.04
C ALA A 31 -2.95 -8.97 3.73
N TYR A 32 -3.41 -8.03 4.55
CA TYR A 32 -4.72 -8.06 5.21
C TYR A 32 -5.65 -7.00 4.61
N PHE A 33 -5.10 -5.83 4.25
CA PHE A 33 -5.82 -4.79 3.52
C PHE A 33 -4.86 -4.05 2.58
N ALA A 34 -5.43 -3.21 1.72
CA ALA A 34 -4.71 -2.36 0.80
C ALA A 34 -5.09 -0.89 1.00
N VAL A 35 -4.13 0.01 0.83
CA VAL A 35 -4.35 1.46 0.76
C VAL A 35 -4.09 1.90 -0.68
N GLU A 36 -5.13 2.44 -1.31
CA GLU A 36 -5.05 2.98 -2.65
C GLU A 36 -4.69 4.46 -2.60
N LEU A 37 -3.74 4.86 -3.44
CA LEU A 37 -3.25 6.23 -3.51
C LEU A 37 -3.21 6.71 -4.97
N PRO A 38 -3.19 8.04 -5.20
CA PRO A 38 -2.87 8.58 -6.50
C PRO A 38 -1.54 8.03 -7.03
N ALA A 39 -1.41 7.91 -8.35
CA ALA A 39 -0.20 7.39 -8.97
C ALA A 39 1.07 8.15 -8.53
N GLY A 40 2.11 7.40 -8.19
CA GLY A 40 3.40 7.87 -7.70
C GLY A 40 3.39 8.45 -6.29
N ALA A 41 2.26 8.46 -5.58
CA ALA A 41 2.16 9.00 -4.22
C ALA A 41 2.99 8.19 -3.21
N ALA A 42 3.03 6.86 -3.34
CA ALA A 42 3.82 6.02 -2.44
C ALA A 42 5.31 6.36 -2.52
N ARG A 43 5.83 6.56 -3.75
CA ARG A 43 7.20 7.01 -3.99
C ARG A 43 7.46 8.40 -3.43
N ARG A 44 6.57 9.37 -3.70
CA ARG A 44 6.72 10.76 -3.20
C ARG A 44 6.71 10.83 -1.67
N ALA A 45 5.93 9.97 -1.02
CA ALA A 45 5.85 9.88 0.44
C ALA A 45 6.99 9.04 1.05
N GLY A 46 7.87 8.44 0.25
CA GLY A 46 8.96 7.61 0.74
C GLY A 46 8.49 6.32 1.44
N LEU A 47 7.38 5.73 0.98
CA LEU A 47 6.89 4.49 1.55
C LEU A 47 7.76 3.32 1.12
N GLU A 48 8.07 2.43 2.06
CA GLU A 48 8.93 1.27 1.84
C GLU A 48 8.32 0.01 2.45
N VAL A 49 8.62 -1.14 1.83
CA VAL A 49 8.25 -2.45 2.39
C VAL A 49 8.94 -2.64 3.74
N GLY A 50 8.17 -3.06 4.74
CA GLY A 50 8.62 -3.15 6.13
C GLY A 50 8.36 -1.91 6.95
N GLY A 51 8.00 -0.78 6.32
CA GLY A 51 7.47 0.39 6.99
C GLY A 51 6.15 0.10 7.70
N MET A 52 5.71 1.01 8.58
CA MET A 52 4.52 0.82 9.41
C MET A 52 3.54 1.95 9.20
N LEU A 53 2.28 1.61 8.91
CA LEU A 53 1.18 2.55 8.88
C LEU A 53 0.50 2.58 10.25
N LEU A 54 0.34 3.78 10.79
CA LEU A 54 -0.39 4.01 12.03
C LEU A 54 -1.75 4.62 11.69
N PHE A 55 -2.80 3.93 12.09
CA PHE A 55 -4.16 4.46 12.02
C PHE A 55 -4.42 5.25 13.28
N LYS A 56 -4.88 6.48 13.10
CA LYS A 56 -5.48 7.25 14.19
C LYS A 56 -6.98 7.13 14.05
N ASP A 57 -7.67 6.91 15.16
CA ASP A 57 -9.12 6.99 15.18
C ASP A 57 -9.56 8.35 14.64
N GLY A 58 -10.55 8.34 13.75
CA GLY A 58 -11.16 9.56 13.26
C GLY A 58 -11.95 10.22 14.38
N LYS A 59 -11.53 11.40 14.81
CA LYS A 59 -12.40 12.37 15.47
C LYS A 59 -12.95 13.33 14.43
#